data_AF-A0A2R6EAK5-F1
#
_entry.id   AF-A0A2R6EAK5-F1
#
_cell.length_a   1.000
_cell.length_b   1.000
_cell.length_c   1.000
_cell.angle_alpha   90.00
_cell.angle_beta   90.00
_cell.angle_gamma   90.00
#
_symmetry.space_group_name_H-M   'P 1'
#
loop_
_entity.id
_entity.type
_entity.pdbx_description
1 polymer ?
#
loop_
_entity_poly.entity_id
_entity_poly.type
_entity_poly.pdbx_seq_one_letter_code
_entity_poly.pdbx_strand_id
1 'polypeptide(L)' 'MAPEITRIESVEFAYEIPDMGTDHHGFNLVYTPGESVERKLFALK' A
#
# COMPACT_ATOMS: atom_id res chain seq x y z
N MET A 1 30.32 -11.42 19.32
CA MET A 1 30.00 -10.65 18.10
C MET A 1 28.53 -10.28 18.14
N ALA A 2 28.19 -9.06 17.72
CA ALA A 2 26.78 -8.64 17.61
C ALA A 2 26.18 -9.19 16.30
N PRO A 3 24.85 -9.41 16.23
CA PRO A 3 24.19 -9.73 14.98
C PRO A 3 24.37 -8.61 13.95
N GLU A 4 24.62 -8.96 12.68
CA GLU A 4 24.72 -8.03 11.56
C GLU A 4 23.64 -8.36 10.54
N ILE A 5 22.90 -7.34 10.08
CA ILE A 5 21.95 -7.50 8.99
C ILE A 5 22.75 -7.57 7.68
N THR A 6 22.68 -8.71 6.99
CA THR A 6 23.42 -8.92 5.74
C THR A 6 22.60 -8.60 4.49
N ARG A 7 21.27 -8.54 4.60
CA ARG A 7 20.36 -8.21 3.49
C ARG A 7 19.01 -7.73 4.01
N ILE A 8 18.38 -6.83 3.26
CA ILE A 8 16.97 -6.45 3.39
C ILE A 8 16.34 -6.55 1.99
N GLU A 9 15.22 -7.24 1.85
CA GLU A 9 14.44 -7.31 0.62
C GLU A 9 13.11 -6.56 0.83
N SER A 10 12.84 -5.56 0.00
CA SER A 10 11.54 -4.86 -0.04
C SER A 10 10.80 -5.26 -1.31
N VAL A 11 9.53 -5.60 -1.17
CA VAL A 11 8.65 -6.02 -2.26
C VAL A 11 7.59 -4.96 -2.46
N GLU A 12 7.57 -4.34 -3.64
CA GLU A 12 6.49 -3.43 -4.06
C GLU A 12 5.38 -4.22 -4.74
N PHE A 13 4.13 -3.86 -4.45
CA PHE A 13 2.97 -4.44 -5.11
C PHE A 13 1.83 -3.44 -5.18
N ALA A 14 0.98 -3.61 -6.19
CA ALA A 14 -0.21 -2.79 -6.38
C ALA A 14 -1.40 -3.67 -6.76
N TYR A 15 -2.59 -3.26 -6.34
CA TYR A 15 -3.86 -3.89 -6.68
C TYR A 15 -4.98 -2.86 -6.66
N GLU A 16 -6.01 -3.09 -7.47
CA GLU A 16 -7.20 -2.26 -7.49
C GLU A 16 -8.11 -2.62 -6.31
N ILE A 17 -8.71 -1.59 -5.70
CA ILE A 17 -9.78 -1.76 -4.71
C ILE A 17 -11.05 -1.12 -5.27
N PRO A 18 -12.09 -1.91 -5.58
CA PRO A 18 -13.36 -1.38 -6.07
C PRO A 18 -14.17 -0.72 -4.93
N ASP A 19 -15.06 0.20 -5.32
CA ASP A 19 -15.92 1.01 -4.46
C ASP A 19 -15.15 1.80 -3.38
N MET A 20 -13.93 2.19 -3.71
CA MET A 20 -13.04 2.96 -2.84
C MET A 20 -12.57 4.22 -3.54
N GLY A 21 -12.39 5.27 -2.73
CA GLY A 21 -11.80 6.55 -3.10
C GLY A 21 -10.85 7.04 -2.01
N THR A 22 -10.47 8.31 -2.11
CA THR A 22 -9.71 9.03 -1.07
C THR A 22 -10.51 10.19 -0.54
N ASP A 23 -10.34 10.52 0.74
CA ASP A 23 -10.91 11.73 1.31
C ASP A 23 -10.26 13.00 0.74
N HIS A 24 -10.67 14.17 1.26
CA HIS A 24 -10.14 15.47 0.88
C HIS A 24 -8.65 15.67 1.24
N HIS A 25 -8.06 14.77 2.03
CA HIS A 25 -6.64 14.75 2.32
C HIS A 25 -5.85 13.88 1.33
N GLY A 26 -6.52 13.10 0.49
CA GLY A 26 -5.95 12.38 -0.65
C GLY A 26 -5.20 11.09 -0.30
N PHE A 27 -5.29 10.62 0.94
CA PHE A 27 -4.59 9.40 1.38
C PHE A 27 -5.43 8.48 2.27
N ASN A 28 -6.45 8.98 2.97
CA ASN A 28 -7.33 8.10 3.73
C ASN A 28 -8.31 7.43 2.77
N LEU A 29 -8.36 6.10 2.82
CA LEU A 29 -9.33 5.34 2.04
C LEU A 29 -10.74 5.55 2.62
N VAL A 30 -11.68 5.87 1.74
CA VAL A 30 -13.09 6.02 2.08
C VAL A 30 -13.95 5.25 1.09
N TYR A 31 -15.04 4.66 1.59
CA TYR A 31 -15.99 3.96 0.74
C TYR A 31 -16.68 4.93 -0.22
N THR A 32 -16.55 4.68 -1.52
CA THR A 32 -17.08 5.52 -2.60
C THR A 32 -17.61 4.63 -3.72
N PRO A 33 -18.92 4.30 -3.71
CA PRO A 33 -19.52 3.40 -4.69
C PRO A 33 -19.28 3.84 -6.13
N GLY A 34 -18.85 2.90 -6.99
CA GLY A 34 -18.60 3.15 -8.40
C GLY A 34 -17.25 3.78 -8.73
N GLU A 35 -16.44 4.13 -7.74
CA GLU A 35 -15.04 4.52 -7.91
C GLU A 35 -14.11 3.35 -7.63
N SER A 36 -12.86 3.47 -8.08
CA SER A 36 -11.80 2.55 -7.69
C SER A 36 -10.48 3.27 -7.46
N VAL A 37 -9.65 2.71 -6.59
CA VAL A 37 -8.29 3.18 -6.31
C VAL A 37 -7.28 2.09 -6.61
N GLU A 38 -6.16 2.49 -7.22
CA GLU A 38 -4.97 1.64 -7.26
C GLU A 38 -4.20 1.78 -5.95
N ARG A 39 -4.20 0.72 -5.14
CA ARG A 39 -3.49 0.69 -3.87
C ARG A 39 -2.09 0.13 -4.05
N LYS A 40 -1.07 0.99 -3.89
CA LYS A 40 0.34 0.61 -3.90
C LYS A 40 0.91 0.45 -2.48
N LEU A 41 1.59 -0.66 -2.22
CA LEU A 41 2.14 -1.02 -0.90
C LEU A 41 3.55 -1.62 -1.03
N PHE A 42 4.20 -1.74 0.13
CA PHE A 42 5.54 -2.28 0.30
C PHE A 42 5.53 -3.32 1.43
N ALA A 43 6.24 -4.42 1.28
CA ALA A 43 6.45 -5.42 2.32
C ALA A 43 7.93 -5.77 2.45
N LEU A 44 8.37 -6.17 3.65
CA LEU A 44 9.72 -6.69 3.87
C LEU A 44 9.70 -8.21 3.78
N LYS A 45 10.76 -8.79 3.19
CA LYS A 45 10.96 -10.23 3.04
C LYS A 45 12.33 -10.67 3.54
#